data_AF-A0A392VQ47-F1
#
_entry.id   AF-A0A392VQ47-F1
#
_cell.length_a   1.000
_cell.length_b   1.000
_cell.length_c   1.000
_cell.angle_alpha   90.00
_cell.angle_beta   90.00
_cell.angle_gamma   90.00
#
_symmetry.space_group_name_H-M   'P 1'
#
loop_
_entity.id
_entity.type
_entity.pdbx_description
1 polymer ?
#
loop_
_entity_poly.entity_id
_entity_poly.type
_entity_poly.pdbx_seq_one_letter_code
_entity_poly.pdbx_strand_id
1 'polypeptide(L)' 'ALLAKNLVQTRPPPPVPAVLPTWHRSDLACAFHQGAPGHDVERCYALKKTVQELIHNKVLSFKDVNPNVQ' A
#
# COMPACT_ATOMS: atom_id res chain seq x y z
N ALA A 1 -5.65 8.38 3.98
CA ALA A 1 -6.64 7.87 4.97
C ALA A 1 -6.00 7.01 6.07
N LEU A 2 -5.29 5.92 5.77
CA LEU A 2 -4.76 5.00 6.81
C LEU A 2 -3.54 5.55 7.56
N LEU A 3 -2.55 6.10 6.84
CA LEU A 3 -1.38 6.76 7.43
C LEU A 3 -1.80 7.92 8.35
N ALA A 4 -2.68 8.80 7.86
CA ALA A 4 -3.22 9.92 8.63
C ALA A 4 -4.01 9.51 9.87
N LYS A 5 -4.59 8.30 9.89
CA LYS A 5 -5.30 7.72 11.04
C LYS A 5 -4.38 6.88 11.94
N ASN A 6 -3.06 6.85 11.66
CA ASN A 6 -2.07 6.05 12.36
C ASN A 6 -2.39 4.54 12.41
N LEU A 7 -3.20 4.05 11.46
CA LEU A 7 -3.55 2.62 11.37
C LEU A 7 -2.43 1.81 10.70
N VAL A 8 -1.61 2.48 9.88
CA VAL A 8 -0.40 1.93 9.27
C VAL A 8 0.72 2.95 9.45
N GLN A 9 1.95 2.45 9.56
CA GLN A 9 3.16 3.28 9.57
C GLN A 9 3.88 3.14 8.24
N THR A 10 4.51 4.21 7.77
CA THR A 10 5.40 4.12 6.61
C THR A 10 6.56 3.19 6.91
N ARG A 11 7.09 2.55 5.88
CA ARG A 11 8.27 1.69 5.99
C ARG A 11 9.38 2.21 5.09
N PRO A 12 10.66 2.01 5.44
CA PRO A 12 11.73 2.25 4.49
C PRO A 12 11.52 1.37 3.25
N PRO A 13 11.93 1.84 2.06
CA PRO A 13 11.88 1.02 0.87
C PRO A 13 12.79 -0.20 1.00
N PRO A 14 12.40 -1.34 0.40
CA PRO A 14 13.31 -2.48 0.30
C PRO A 14 14.55 -2.12 -0.53
N PRO A 15 15.68 -2.82 -0.34
CA PRO A 15 16.85 -2.66 -1.18
C PRO A 15 16.49 -2.80 -2.66
N VAL A 16 17.02 -1.89 -3.48
CA VAL A 16 16.79 -1.93 -4.93
C VAL A 16 17.54 -3.13 -5.49
N PRO A 17 16.87 -4.04 -6.21
CA PRO A 17 17.53 -5.18 -6.83
C PRO A 17 18.50 -4.71 -7.92
N ALA A 18 19.58 -5.47 -8.14
CA ALA A 18 20.58 -5.17 -9.17
C ALA A 18 19.97 -5.08 -10.59
N VAL A 19 18.90 -5.83 -10.83
CA VAL A 19 18.10 -5.76 -12.05
C VAL A 19 16.70 -5.30 -11.66
N LEU A 20 16.27 -4.18 -12.24
CA LEU A 20 14.92 -3.67 -12.01
C LEU A 20 13.88 -4.58 -12.69
N PRO A 21 12.78 -4.92 -12.01
CA PRO A 21 11.69 -5.69 -12.60
C PRO A 21 11.06 -4.98 -13.80
N THR A 22 10.49 -5.72 -14.74
CA THR A 22 9.82 -5.16 -15.94
C THR A 22 8.61 -4.28 -15.63
N TRP A 23 7.99 -4.47 -14.47
CA TRP A 23 6.89 -3.65 -13.97
C TRP A 23 7.35 -2.38 -13.23
N HIS A 24 8.66 -2.20 -13.02
CA HIS A 24 9.21 -1.04 -12.33
C HIS A 24 8.97 0.25 -13.14
N ARG A 25 8.41 1.25 -12.48
CA ARG A 25 8.06 2.55 -13.05
C ARG A 25 8.69 3.67 -12.24
N SER A 26 9.77 4.24 -12.76
CA SER A 26 10.54 5.32 -12.09
C SER A 26 9.74 6.62 -11.94
N ASP A 27 8.69 6.80 -12.73
CA ASP A 27 7.76 7.94 -12.67
C ASP A 27 6.68 7.81 -11.58
N LEU A 28 6.57 6.63 -10.95
CA LEU A 28 5.65 6.39 -9.85
C LEU A 28 6.39 6.36 -8.52
N ALA A 29 5.72 6.78 -7.46
CA ALA A 29 6.25 6.78 -6.10
C ALA A 29 5.24 6.22 -5.09
N CYS A 30 5.74 5.46 -4.11
CA CYS A 30 4.90 4.82 -3.10
C CYS A 30 4.98 5.55 -1.76
N ALA A 31 3.89 6.23 -1.37
CA ALA A 31 3.82 6.95 -0.10
C ALA A 31 3.98 6.02 1.13
N PHE A 32 3.58 4.75 1.03
CA PHE A 32 3.81 3.76 2.10
C PHE A 32 5.31 3.46 2.29
N HIS A 33 6.09 3.51 1.20
CA HIS A 33 7.54 3.38 1.20
C HIS A 33 8.27 4.73 1.15
N GLN A 34 7.72 5.73 1.85
CA GLN A 34 8.35 7.05 2.01
C GLN A 34 8.65 7.76 0.67
N GLY A 35 7.86 7.50 -0.36
CA GLY A 35 8.02 8.11 -1.69
C GLY A 35 9.05 7.41 -2.59
N ALA A 36 9.48 6.19 -2.26
CA ALA A 36 10.41 5.45 -3.11
C ALA A 36 9.83 5.18 -4.51
N PRO A 37 10.66 5.28 -5.57
CA PRO A 37 10.22 5.09 -6.93
C PRO A 37 9.94 3.61 -7.25
N GLY A 38 9.19 3.37 -8.33
CA GLY A 38 9.02 2.04 -8.92
C GLY A 38 7.58 1.56 -8.99
N HIS A 39 6.75 1.93 -8.01
CA HIS A 39 5.32 1.64 -7.99
C HIS A 39 4.57 2.67 -7.15
N ASP A 40 3.26 2.78 -7.34
CA ASP A 40 2.39 3.63 -6.52
C ASP A 40 1.79 2.86 -5.32
N VAL A 41 1.02 3.56 -4.50
CA VAL A 41 0.36 2.98 -3.32
C VAL A 41 -0.66 1.89 -3.67
N GLU A 42 -1.30 1.95 -4.84
CA GLU A 42 -2.33 1.00 -5.26
C GLU A 42 -1.74 -0.35 -5.66
N ARG A 43 -0.51 -0.34 -6.17
CA ARG A 43 0.26 -1.54 -6.54
C ARG A 43 1.16 -2.04 -5.41
N CYS A 44 1.19 -1.37 -4.26
CA CYS A 44 2.02 -1.76 -3.13
C CYS A 44 1.51 -3.03 -2.44
N TYR A 45 2.17 -4.16 -2.69
CA TYR A 45 1.81 -5.44 -2.09
C TYR A 45 1.98 -5.46 -0.56
N ALA A 46 3.05 -4.82 -0.05
CA ALA A 46 3.30 -4.74 1.38
C ALA A 46 2.15 -4.00 2.12
N LEU A 47 1.67 -2.89 1.55
CA LEU A 47 0.52 -2.18 2.10
C LEU A 47 -0.75 -3.06 2.04
N LYS A 48 -1.03 -3.71 0.90
CA LYS A 48 -2.20 -4.61 0.78
C LYS A 48 -2.19 -5.67 1.86
N LYS A 49 -1.04 -6.30 2.11
CA LYS A 49 -0.89 -7.29 3.17
C LYS A 49 -1.21 -6.71 4.55
N THR A 50 -0.63 -5.56 4.90
CA THR A 50 -0.90 -4.89 6.18
C THR A 50 -2.37 -4.51 6.33
N VAL A 51 -3.02 -4.02 5.28
CA VAL A 51 -4.46 -3.72 5.30
C VAL A 51 -5.28 -4.99 5.56
N GLN A 52 -4.94 -6.10 4.91
CA GLN A 52 -5.60 -7.39 5.15
C GLN A 52 -5.41 -7.89 6.59
N GLU A 53 -4.21 -7.72 7.16
CA GLU A 53 -3.94 -8.06 8.57
C GLU A 53 -4.80 -7.21 9.53
N LEU A 54 -4.96 -5.90 9.26
CA LEU A 54 -5.82 -5.03 10.05
C LEU A 54 -7.30 -5.45 9.98
N ILE A 55 -7.76 -5.91 8.82
CA ILE A 55 -9.12 -6.42 8.64
C ILE A 55 -9.32 -7.72 9.39
N HIS A 56 -8.38 -8.66 9.24
CA HIS A 56 -8.43 -9.96 9.91
C HIS A 56 -8.47 -9.79 11.44
N ASN A 57 -7.68 -8.85 11.96
CA ASN A 57 -7.63 -8.52 13.38
C ASN A 57 -8.81 -7.64 13.84
N LYS A 58 -9.79 -7.35 12.96
CA LYS A 58 -10.96 -6.50 13.23
C LYS A 58 -10.63 -5.08 13.69
N VAL A 59 -9.40 -4.62 13.46
CA VAL A 59 -8.95 -3.24 13.73
C VAL A 59 -9.50 -2.30 12.67
N LEU A 60 -9.49 -2.75 11.41
CA LEU A 60 -10.13 -2.07 10.30
C LEU A 60 -11.36 -2.87 9.87
N SER A 61 -12.49 -2.20 9.69
CA SER A 61 -13.68 -2.81 9.12
C SER A 61 -14.21 -1.90 8.03
N PHE A 62 -14.43 -2.47 6.84
CA PHE A 62 -15.18 -1.81 5.79
C PHE A 62 -16.66 -2.13 6.01
N LYS A 63 -17.32 -1.43 6.94
CA LYS A 63 -18.77 -1.56 7.06
C LYS A 63 -19.41 -0.96 5.80
N ASP A 64 -20.05 -1.85 5.06
CA ASP A 64 -20.93 -1.69 3.89
C ASP A 64 -20.71 -0.43 3.05
N VAL A 65 -19.73 -0.49 2.15
CA VAL A 65 -19.87 0.23 0.89
C VAL A 65 -21.01 -0.48 0.17
N ASN A 66 -22.20 0.12 0.21
CA ASN A 66 -23.38 -0.36 -0.50
C ASN A 66 -22.96 -0.66 -1.95
N PRO A 67 -23.05 -1.91 -2.44
CA PRO A 67 -22.65 -2.25 -3.79
C PRO A 67 -23.73 -1.81 -4.79
N ASN A 68 -24.10 -0.54 -4.77
CA ASN A 68 -24.89 0.02 -5.86
C ASN A 68 -23.91 0.57 -6.90
N VAL A 69 -23.22 -0.36 -7.56
CA VAL A 69 -22.75 -0.11 -8.92
C VAL A 69 -23.99 -0.26 -9.79
N GLN A 70 -24.59 0.89 -10.13
CA GLN A 70 -25.68 0.97 -11.10
C GLN A 70 -25.09 1.29 -12.46
#